data_AF-A0A844SJV5-F1
#
_entry.id   AF-A0A844SJV5-F1
#
_cell.length_a   1.000
_cell.length_b   1.000
_cell.length_c   1.000
_cell.angle_alpha   90.00
_cell.angle_beta   90.00
_cell.angle_gamma   90.00
#
_symmetry.space_group_name_H-M   'P 1'
#
loop_
_entity.id
_entity.type
_entity.pdbx_description
1 polymer ?
#
loop_
_entity_poly.entity_id
_entity_poly.type
_entity_poly.pdbx_seq_one_letter_code
_entity_poly.pdbx_strand_id
1 'polypeptide(L)'
;MSAAIKAVLAASALLIATATCALAASEADYKAAYAAAEAANKEAGSLRNQWTTTASTLSAAKKAAEAGDFDAAVAKAKEAEALAKASIFQATSEKERWKDMEVR
;
A
#
# COMPACT_ATOMS: atom_id res chain seq x y z
N MET A 1 -41.87 29.54 5.41
CA MET A 1 -40.57 28.88 5.19
C MET A 1 -40.57 28.31 3.78
N SER A 2 -39.79 28.94 2.89
CA SER A 2 -39.87 28.75 1.44
C SER A 2 -39.52 27.32 1.03
N ALA A 3 -40.15 26.80 -0.03
CA ALA A 3 -39.97 25.44 -0.56
C ALA A 3 -38.50 25.08 -0.84
N ALA A 4 -37.65 26.09 -1.06
CA ALA A 4 -36.21 25.96 -1.21
C ALA A 4 -35.51 25.31 0.01
N ILE A 5 -35.96 25.56 1.24
CA ILE A 5 -35.34 24.99 2.46
C ILE A 5 -35.65 23.49 2.59
N LYS A 6 -36.84 23.06 2.14
CA LYS A 6 -37.24 21.64 2.17
C LYS A 6 -36.48 20.82 1.12
N ALA A 7 -36.20 21.41 -0.04
CA ALA A 7 -35.43 20.75 -1.11
C ALA A 7 -33.95 20.52 -0.72
N VAL A 8 -33.34 21.47 0.00
CA VAL A 8 -31.95 21.36 0.48
C VAL A 8 -31.81 20.26 1.53
N LEU A 9 -32.80 20.11 2.43
CA LEU A 9 -32.81 19.02 3.42
C LEU A 9 -33.04 17.64 2.79
N ALA A 10 -33.88 17.55 1.74
CA ALA A 10 -34.10 16.31 1.01
C ALA A 10 -32.88 15.86 0.17
N ALA A 11 -32.12 16.81 -0.40
CA ALA A 11 -30.90 16.50 -1.15
C ALA A 11 -29.74 16.03 -0.24
N SER A 12 -29.74 16.43 1.03
CA SER A 12 -28.71 16.04 2.00
C SER A 12 -28.84 14.59 2.48
N ALA A 13 -30.04 14.01 2.41
CA ALA A 13 -30.31 12.63 2.83
C ALA A 13 -29.87 11.58 1.80
N LEU A 14 -29.69 11.95 0.53
CA LEU A 14 -29.34 11.02 -0.55
C LEU A 14 -27.84 10.72 -0.63
N LEU A 15 -26.99 11.53 0.01
CA LEU A 15 -25.53 11.36 0.01
C LEU A 15 -25.02 10.31 1.02
N ILE A 16 -25.90 9.75 1.86
CA ILE A 16 -25.52 8.76 2.90
C ILE A 16 -25.63 7.32 2.35
N ALA A 17 -26.16 7.12 1.14
CA ALA A 17 -26.45 5.78 0.61
C ALA A 17 -25.26 5.08 -0.07
N THR A 18 -24.09 5.73 -0.23
CA THR A 18 -22.86 5.01 -0.62
C THR A 18 -22.16 4.48 0.63
N ALA A 19 -22.89 3.69 1.43
CA ALA A 19 -22.25 2.77 2.35
C ALA A 19 -21.46 1.78 1.50
N THR A 20 -20.19 2.06 1.26
CA THR A 20 -19.25 1.09 0.71
C THR A 20 -19.20 -0.05 1.71
N CYS A 21 -19.92 -1.14 1.43
CA CYS A 21 -19.70 -2.39 2.13
C CYS A 21 -18.22 -2.73 1.94
N ALA A 22 -17.42 -2.57 2.98
CA ALA A 22 -16.04 -3.03 2.98
C ALA A 22 -16.09 -4.56 2.85
N LEU A 23 -15.79 -5.07 1.67
CA LEU A 23 -15.60 -6.49 1.46
C LEU A 23 -14.28 -6.88 2.12
N ALA A 24 -14.31 -7.94 2.94
CA ALA A 24 -13.09 -8.55 3.45
C ALA A 24 -12.21 -8.98 2.27
N ALA A 25 -10.90 -8.79 2.40
CA ALA A 25 -9.95 -9.23 1.40
C ALA A 25 -10.02 -10.76 1.22
N SER A 26 -9.85 -11.19 -0.02
CA SER A 26 -9.78 -12.60 -0.39
C SER A 26 -8.34 -13.12 -0.40
N GLU A 27 -8.19 -14.44 -0.44
CA GLU A 27 -6.88 -15.08 -0.68
C GLU A 27 -6.26 -14.62 -2.01
N ALA A 28 -7.09 -14.35 -3.03
CA ALA A 28 -6.62 -13.85 -4.32
C ALA A 28 -6.05 -12.43 -4.19
N ASP A 29 -6.69 -11.56 -3.39
CA ASP A 29 -6.19 -10.21 -3.12
C ASP A 29 -4.85 -10.25 -2.40
N TYR A 30 -4.71 -11.14 -1.41
CA TYR A 30 -3.43 -11.38 -0.74
C TYR A 30 -2.36 -11.86 -1.72
N LYS A 31 -2.64 -12.88 -2.55
CA LYS A 31 -1.66 -13.42 -3.51
C LYS A 31 -1.18 -12.35 -4.48
N ALA A 32 -2.09 -11.51 -4.97
CA ALA A 32 -1.73 -10.39 -5.85
C ALA A 32 -0.84 -9.35 -5.14
N ALA A 33 -1.24 -8.92 -3.93
CA ALA A 33 -0.47 -7.96 -3.15
C ALA A 33 0.92 -8.50 -2.75
N TYR A 34 0.99 -9.76 -2.33
CA TYR A 34 2.23 -10.42 -1.92
C TYR A 34 3.18 -10.57 -3.10
N ALA A 35 2.69 -10.96 -4.29
CA ALA A 35 3.51 -11.06 -5.50
C ALA A 35 4.10 -9.69 -5.90
N ALA A 36 3.33 -8.61 -5.80
CA ALA A 36 3.82 -7.26 -6.06
C ALA A 36 4.92 -6.85 -5.07
N ALA A 37 4.71 -7.14 -3.78
CA ALA A 37 5.69 -6.86 -2.74
C ALA A 37 6.98 -7.69 -2.91
N GLU A 38 6.89 -8.97 -3.26
CA GLU A 38 8.06 -9.82 -3.55
C GLU A 38 8.85 -9.33 -4.76
N ALA A 39 8.16 -8.93 -5.83
CA ALA A 39 8.81 -8.38 -7.02
C ALA A 39 9.61 -7.11 -6.69
N ALA A 40 8.99 -6.16 -5.97
CA ALA A 40 9.67 -4.95 -5.53
C ALA A 40 10.85 -5.26 -4.59
N ASN A 41 10.68 -6.19 -3.65
CA ASN A 41 11.74 -6.60 -2.72
C ASN A 41 12.92 -7.27 -3.46
N LYS A 42 12.66 -8.03 -4.53
CA LYS A 42 13.69 -8.61 -5.40
C LYS A 42 14.45 -7.55 -6.21
N GLU A 43 13.74 -6.53 -6.70
CA GLU A 43 14.35 -5.39 -7.36
C GLU A 43 15.26 -4.61 -6.40
N ALA A 44 14.79 -4.33 -5.17
CA ALA A 44 15.62 -3.75 -4.11
C ALA A 44 16.88 -4.59 -3.82
N GLY A 45 16.77 -5.93 -3.83
CA GLY A 45 17.89 -6.86 -3.72
C GLY A 45 18.89 -6.74 -4.88
N SER A 46 18.39 -6.54 -6.09
CA SER A 46 19.22 -6.33 -7.29
C SER A 46 20.02 -5.02 -7.22
N LEU A 47 19.48 -4.03 -6.51
CA LEU A 47 20.16 -2.77 -6.18
C LEU A 47 21.05 -2.86 -4.94
N ARG A 48 21.14 -4.04 -4.29
CA ARG A 48 21.86 -4.28 -3.03
C ARG A 48 21.37 -3.40 -1.87
N ASN A 49 20.13 -2.94 -1.93
CA ASN A 49 19.49 -2.10 -0.89
C ASN A 49 18.22 -2.76 -0.36
N GLN A 50 18.27 -4.07 -0.15
CA GLN A 50 17.15 -4.82 0.42
C GLN A 50 17.13 -4.64 1.94
N TRP A 51 16.07 -4.02 2.45
CA TRP A 51 15.95 -3.78 3.88
C TRP A 51 15.44 -5.03 4.60
N THR A 52 16.00 -5.30 5.78
CA THR A 52 15.58 -6.42 6.64
C THR A 52 14.15 -6.26 7.12
N THR A 53 13.70 -5.02 7.37
CA THR A 53 12.31 -4.72 7.74
C THR A 53 11.34 -5.17 6.65
N THR A 54 11.63 -4.93 5.36
CA THR A 54 10.79 -5.39 4.25
C THR A 54 10.61 -6.91 4.25
N ALA A 55 11.70 -7.66 4.46
CA ALA A 55 11.65 -9.11 4.56
C ALA A 55 10.83 -9.58 5.78
N SER A 56 10.97 -8.89 6.93
CA SER A 56 10.19 -9.19 8.13
C SER A 56 8.68 -8.93 7.91
N THR A 57 8.33 -7.87 7.18
CA THR A 57 6.94 -7.52 6.88
C THR A 57 6.32 -8.50 5.87
N LEU A 58 7.07 -8.98 4.88
CA LEU A 58 6.63 -10.09 4.01
C LEU A 58 6.38 -11.37 4.82
N SER A 59 7.27 -11.71 5.74
CA SER A 59 7.05 -12.87 6.63
C SER A 59 5.79 -12.71 7.48
N ALA A 60 5.51 -11.50 7.99
CA ALA A 60 4.28 -11.21 8.72
C ALA A 60 3.03 -11.31 7.83
N ALA A 61 3.09 -10.84 6.58
CA ALA A 61 2.01 -10.98 5.61
C ALA A 61 1.68 -12.46 5.35
N LYS A 62 2.71 -13.29 5.18
CA LYS A 62 2.56 -14.73 4.98
C LYS A 62 1.90 -15.41 6.19
N LYS A 63 2.34 -15.08 7.42
CA LYS A 63 1.75 -15.62 8.65
C LYS A 63 0.28 -15.23 8.81
N ALA A 64 -0.10 -14.00 8.46
CA ALA A 64 -1.49 -13.57 8.48
C ALA A 64 -2.34 -14.36 7.48
N ALA A 65 -1.84 -14.57 6.26
CA ALA A 65 -2.52 -15.38 5.26
C ALA A 65 -2.66 -16.85 5.68
N GLU A 66 -1.63 -17.43 6.31
CA GLU A 66 -1.66 -18.79 6.87
C GLU A 66 -2.72 -18.92 7.99
N ALA A 67 -3.00 -17.84 8.73
CA ALA A 67 -4.06 -17.77 9.72
C ALA A 67 -5.46 -17.47 9.13
N GLY A 68 -5.56 -17.24 7.81
CA GLY A 68 -6.80 -16.85 7.13
C GLY A 68 -7.18 -15.37 7.33
N ASP A 69 -6.33 -14.57 7.95
CA ASP A 69 -6.52 -13.13 8.10
C ASP A 69 -6.02 -12.40 6.85
N PHE A 70 -6.81 -12.47 5.78
CA PHE A 70 -6.43 -11.89 4.49
C PHE A 70 -6.43 -10.37 4.50
N ASP A 71 -7.21 -9.72 5.36
CA ASP A 71 -7.17 -8.26 5.53
C ASP A 71 -5.81 -7.82 6.08
N ALA A 72 -5.34 -8.45 7.16
CA ALA A 72 -4.01 -8.19 7.69
C ALA A 72 -2.91 -8.61 6.70
N ALA A 73 -3.10 -9.71 5.97
CA ALA A 73 -2.13 -10.19 5.00
C ALA A 73 -1.96 -9.19 3.84
N VAL A 74 -3.06 -8.66 3.28
CA VAL A 74 -3.02 -7.62 2.24
C VAL A 74 -2.39 -6.34 2.77
N ALA A 75 -2.78 -5.89 3.97
CA ALA A 75 -2.21 -4.68 4.56
C ALA A 75 -0.68 -4.80 4.73
N LYS A 76 -0.21 -5.95 5.25
CA LYS A 76 1.22 -6.21 5.43
C LYS A 76 1.96 -6.36 4.11
N ALA A 77 1.37 -7.01 3.10
CA ALA A 77 1.97 -7.08 1.77
C ALA A 77 2.16 -5.69 1.16
N LYS A 78 1.15 -4.81 1.24
CA LYS A 78 1.25 -3.42 0.77
C LYS A 78 2.27 -2.59 1.55
N GLU A 79 2.36 -2.79 2.86
CA GLU A 79 3.40 -2.16 3.70
C GLU A 79 4.79 -2.59 3.23
N ALA A 80 5.02 -3.88 2.97
CA ALA A 80 6.28 -4.39 2.46
C ALA A 80 6.61 -3.83 1.06
N GLU A 81 5.62 -3.73 0.17
CA GLU A 81 5.79 -3.11 -1.15
C GLU A 81 6.24 -1.65 -1.03
N ALA A 82 5.61 -0.86 -0.15
CA ALA A 82 5.99 0.53 0.07
C ALA A 82 7.41 0.66 0.61
N LEU A 83 7.81 -0.20 1.56
CA LEU A 83 9.18 -0.25 2.08
C LEU A 83 10.21 -0.60 1.00
N ALA A 84 9.90 -1.59 0.15
CA ALA A 84 10.77 -1.97 -0.97
C ALA A 84 10.93 -0.82 -1.97
N LYS A 85 9.83 -0.14 -2.33
CA LYS A 85 9.87 1.03 -3.23
C LYS A 85 10.66 2.19 -2.62
N ALA A 86 10.54 2.44 -1.33
CA ALA A 86 11.34 3.44 -0.63
C ALA A 86 12.83 3.10 -0.68
N SER A 87 13.20 1.83 -0.52
CA SER A 87 14.60 1.42 -0.60
C SER A 87 15.17 1.51 -2.02
N ILE A 88 14.37 1.16 -3.05
CA ILE A 88 14.73 1.37 -4.45
C ILE A 88 14.96 2.85 -4.75
N PHE A 89 14.04 3.70 -4.30
CA PHE A 89 14.16 5.15 -4.46
C PHE A 89 15.43 5.66 -3.82
N GLN A 90 15.68 5.30 -2.55
CA GLN A 90 16.91 5.68 -1.87
C GLN A 90 18.13 5.28 -2.70
N ALA A 91 18.29 3.99 -3.02
CA ALA A 91 19.44 3.47 -3.75
C ALA A 91 19.68 4.18 -5.10
N THR A 92 18.61 4.59 -5.76
CA THR A 92 18.68 5.31 -7.03
C THR A 92 19.10 6.77 -6.81
N SER A 93 18.49 7.46 -5.85
CA SER A 93 18.85 8.84 -5.52
C SER A 93 20.28 8.98 -5.00
N GLU A 94 20.80 8.01 -4.22
CA GLU A 94 22.19 8.09 -3.75
C GLU A 94 23.20 7.98 -4.91
N LYS A 95 22.85 7.26 -5.99
CA LYS A 95 23.69 7.17 -7.19
C LYS A 95 23.73 8.47 -7.99
N GLU A 96 22.78 9.36 -7.81
CA GLU A 96 22.70 10.64 -8.55
C GLU A 96 23.12 11.84 -7.71
N ARG A 97 23.21 11.69 -6.37
CA ARG A 97 23.53 12.78 -5.44
C ARG A 97 24.84 13.53 -5.74
N TRP A 98 25.81 12.91 -6.41
CA TRP A 98 27.05 13.58 -6.79
C TRP A 98 26.82 14.71 -7.82
N LYS A 99 25.82 14.58 -8.70
CA LYS A 99 25.49 15.61 -9.71
C LYS A 99 25.03 16.91 -9.05
N ASP A 100 24.28 16.81 -7.96
CA ASP A 100 23.77 17.95 -7.20
C ASP A 100 24.88 18.65 -6.39
N MET A 101 25.97 17.93 -6.08
CA MET A 101 27.13 18.47 -5.37
C MET A 101 28.08 19.26 -6.27
N GLU A 102 28.08 19.00 -7.59
CA GLU A 102 28.94 19.69 -8.57
C GLU A 102 28.39 21.05 -9.01
N VAL A 103 27.09 21.33 -8.78
CA VAL A 103 26.42 22.60 -9.16
C VAL A 103 26.60 23.69 -8.09
N ARG A 104 27.54 23.54 -7.16
CA ARG A 104 27.79 24.49 -6.07
C ARG A 104 29.00 25.39 -6.28
#